data_AF-F9ZIN2-F1
#
_entry.id   AF-F9ZIN2-F1
#
_cell.length_a   1.000
_cell.length_b   1.000
_cell.length_c   1.000
_cell.angle_alpha   90.00
_cell.angle_beta   90.00
_cell.angle_gamma   90.00
#
_symmetry.space_group_name_H-M   'P 1'
#
loop_
_entity.id
_entity.type
_entity.pdbx_description
1 polymer ?
#
loop_
_entity_poly.entity_id
_entity_poly.type
_entity_poly.pdbx_seq_one_letter_code
_entity_poly.pdbx_strand_id
1 'polypeptide(L)'
;MSFHLFHINEVFSNATGTVQFIEFVGDANIQHFWAGHSIISTNDITSNTYSFGTDLPGSATAGKAVLIATQGFADLGIVAPDYIIPDGFLFTTNGAINFPGMIGGTISYVALPVDGTTSLNRDGSTGVNSPTNFVGNTGTIFSNVISGTNGADNLTGTPGADIINAGDGLDRLNGVGGNDTLEGGLGIDTAIYSGNRVGYTIATTSSGFNISGSEGDDTLSGIERLQFADTKLAMDLNNGQAANNTARIIGAAFGVPAITEHPDYVTIGLNLFDSGQTVLEVSELAVNVLDLSNDEFVDAVYQNVVGAVPAPAVHDFYVSLLQGSGGSSTQAQLMEIGANSVENALNIDLAGLAQNGVVFI
;
A
#
# COMPACT_ATOMS: atom_id res chain seq x y z
N MET A 1 35.95 -26.53 10.66
CA MET A 1 35.17 -25.34 10.27
C MET A 1 34.17 -25.79 9.20
N SER A 2 32.90 -25.43 9.32
CA SER A 2 31.80 -25.97 8.49
C SER A 2 31.22 -24.88 7.58
N PHE A 3 30.91 -25.23 6.33
CA PHE A 3 30.32 -24.32 5.32
C PHE A 3 29.31 -25.04 4.38
N HIS A 4 29.04 -26.32 4.60
CA HIS A 4 28.50 -27.22 3.58
C HIS A 4 26.97 -27.40 3.62
N LEU A 5 26.25 -26.73 4.53
CA LEU A 5 24.81 -26.93 4.74
C LEU A 5 24.02 -25.64 4.44
N PHE A 6 23.99 -25.29 3.15
CA PHE A 6 23.21 -24.21 2.56
C PHE A 6 22.68 -24.67 1.22
N HIS A 7 21.51 -24.20 0.84
CA HIS A 7 20.99 -24.41 -0.49
C HIS A 7 20.62 -23.12 -1.19
N ILE A 8 20.74 -23.11 -2.52
CA ILE A 8 20.18 -22.03 -3.35
C ILE A 8 18.66 -22.06 -3.17
N ASN A 9 18.06 -20.92 -2.84
CA ASN A 9 16.61 -20.73 -2.75
C ASN A 9 16.07 -20.19 -4.07
N GLU A 10 16.61 -19.06 -4.53
CA GLU A 10 16.22 -18.41 -5.78
C GLU A 10 17.40 -17.73 -6.50
N VAL A 11 17.24 -17.57 -7.83
CA VAL A 11 18.25 -17.01 -8.74
C VAL A 11 17.60 -16.06 -9.73
N PHE A 12 18.19 -14.90 -9.94
CA PHE A 12 17.63 -13.84 -10.79
C PHE A 12 18.69 -13.22 -11.70
N SER A 13 18.28 -12.79 -12.89
CA SER A 13 19.05 -11.88 -13.73
C SER A 13 18.10 -10.98 -14.53
N ASN A 14 18.39 -9.70 -14.67
CA ASN A 14 17.78 -8.89 -15.74
C ASN A 14 18.37 -9.27 -17.11
N ALA A 15 17.76 -8.77 -18.19
CA ALA A 15 18.17 -9.10 -19.57
C ALA A 15 19.61 -8.71 -19.92
N THR A 16 20.14 -7.67 -19.30
CA THR A 16 21.51 -7.17 -19.52
C THR A 16 22.55 -7.84 -18.63
N GLY A 17 22.13 -8.59 -17.62
CA GLY A 17 23.01 -9.17 -16.59
C GLY A 17 23.64 -8.16 -15.64
N THR A 18 23.17 -6.91 -15.62
CA THR A 18 23.68 -5.85 -14.73
C THR A 18 23.04 -5.91 -13.34
N VAL A 19 21.83 -6.48 -13.24
CA VAL A 19 21.14 -6.75 -11.97
C VAL A 19 20.96 -8.26 -11.87
N GLN A 20 21.72 -8.91 -11.00
CA GLN A 20 21.64 -10.35 -10.77
C GLN A 20 21.76 -10.65 -9.29
N PHE A 21 21.11 -11.71 -8.82
CA PHE A 21 21.34 -12.23 -7.48
C PHE A 21 21.21 -13.75 -7.40
N ILE A 22 21.79 -14.29 -6.33
CA ILE A 22 21.65 -15.66 -5.87
C ILE A 22 21.32 -15.58 -4.38
N GLU A 23 20.19 -16.12 -3.98
CA GLU A 23 19.84 -16.29 -2.57
C GLU A 23 20.13 -17.71 -2.12
N PHE A 24 20.82 -17.85 -0.99
CA PHE A 24 20.98 -19.12 -0.29
C PHE A 24 20.21 -19.11 1.03
N VAL A 25 19.72 -20.27 1.48
CA VAL A 25 19.16 -20.47 2.83
C VAL A 25 19.95 -21.53 3.58
N GLY A 26 20.30 -21.23 4.83
CA GLY A 26 21.08 -22.13 5.66
C GLY A 26 20.25 -23.27 6.26
N ASP A 27 20.72 -24.50 6.07
CA ASP A 27 20.05 -25.72 6.57
C ASP A 27 20.45 -26.06 8.01
N ALA A 28 21.54 -25.46 8.50
CA ALA A 28 22.06 -25.69 9.84
C ALA A 28 22.81 -24.47 10.36
N ASN A 29 23.03 -24.43 11.67
CA ASN A 29 23.91 -23.46 12.30
C ASN A 29 25.39 -23.79 12.07
N ILE A 30 26.25 -22.80 12.36
CA ILE A 30 27.71 -22.89 12.35
C ILE A 30 28.26 -23.10 10.92
N GLN A 31 27.57 -22.60 9.91
CA GLN A 31 27.96 -22.70 8.49
C GLN A 31 28.63 -21.43 7.94
N HIS A 32 29.17 -20.58 8.82
CA HIS A 32 29.60 -19.21 8.50
C HIS A 32 30.96 -19.10 7.80
N PHE A 33 31.72 -20.20 7.68
CA PHE A 33 33.10 -20.19 7.19
C PHE A 33 33.20 -20.15 5.66
N TRP A 34 32.76 -19.05 5.05
CA TRP A 34 32.73 -18.86 3.60
C TRP A 34 34.06 -18.32 3.04
N ALA A 35 34.87 -17.62 3.85
CA ALA A 35 36.13 -17.04 3.41
C ALA A 35 37.05 -18.09 2.76
N GLY A 36 37.65 -17.75 1.63
CA GLY A 36 38.55 -18.63 0.89
C GLY A 36 37.87 -19.69 0.02
N HIS A 37 36.54 -19.78 0.04
CA HIS A 37 35.78 -20.58 -0.92
C HIS A 37 35.42 -19.75 -2.15
N SER A 38 34.94 -20.41 -3.20
CA SER A 38 34.50 -19.76 -4.44
C SER A 38 33.18 -20.32 -4.93
N ILE A 39 32.39 -19.47 -5.57
CA ILE A 39 31.21 -19.85 -6.33
C ILE A 39 31.50 -19.70 -7.82
N ILE A 40 30.97 -20.64 -8.61
CA ILE A 40 31.22 -20.75 -10.05
C ILE A 40 29.88 -20.68 -10.78
N SER A 41 29.81 -19.84 -11.81
CA SER A 41 28.73 -19.83 -12.79
C SER A 41 29.31 -20.25 -14.13
N THR A 42 28.66 -21.14 -14.86
CA THR A 42 29.15 -21.69 -16.14
C THR A 42 28.02 -21.90 -17.13
N ASN A 43 28.31 -21.84 -18.43
CA ASN A 43 27.39 -22.23 -19.51
C ASN A 43 27.93 -23.37 -20.38
N ASP A 44 28.77 -24.23 -19.78
CA ASP A 44 29.54 -25.30 -20.41
C ASP A 44 30.60 -24.87 -21.43
N ILE A 45 30.66 -23.58 -21.79
CA ILE A 45 31.65 -23.00 -22.69
C ILE A 45 32.64 -22.12 -21.91
N THR A 46 32.11 -21.27 -21.05
CA THR A 46 32.84 -20.29 -20.24
C THR A 46 32.38 -20.35 -18.79
N SER A 47 33.28 -20.04 -17.86
CA SER A 47 32.99 -19.99 -16.43
C SER A 47 33.39 -18.66 -15.81
N ASN A 48 32.51 -18.08 -15.01
CA ASN A 48 32.78 -16.98 -14.09
C ASN A 48 33.04 -17.56 -12.69
N THR A 49 33.98 -16.99 -11.95
CA THR A 49 34.31 -17.44 -10.58
C THR A 49 34.45 -16.24 -9.67
N TYR A 50 33.81 -16.33 -8.50
CA TYR A 50 33.92 -15.33 -7.44
C TYR A 50 34.43 -16.00 -6.17
N SER A 51 35.39 -15.36 -5.49
CA SER A 51 35.98 -15.87 -4.25
C SER A 51 35.57 -14.99 -3.08
N PHE A 52 35.06 -15.63 -2.02
CA PHE A 52 34.62 -14.93 -0.81
C PHE A 52 35.83 -14.50 0.02
N GLY A 53 35.95 -13.20 0.29
CA GLY A 53 37.04 -12.63 1.08
C GLY A 53 36.82 -12.71 2.60
N THR A 54 35.56 -12.86 3.04
CA THR A 54 35.16 -12.82 4.45
C THR A 54 34.13 -13.90 4.76
N ASP A 55 34.10 -14.33 6.02
CA ASP A 55 33.07 -15.22 6.56
C ASP A 55 31.74 -14.48 6.73
N LEU A 56 30.65 -15.23 6.91
CA LEU A 56 29.35 -14.67 7.23
C LEU A 56 29.38 -14.00 8.62
N PRO A 57 28.51 -12.99 8.87
CA PRO A 57 28.57 -12.17 10.09
C PRO A 57 28.35 -12.90 11.42
N GLY A 58 27.82 -14.13 11.42
CA GLY A 58 27.56 -14.87 12.65
C GLY A 58 27.35 -16.37 12.44
N SER A 59 27.51 -17.13 13.53
CA SER A 59 27.38 -18.59 13.50
C SER A 59 25.93 -19.10 13.53
N ALA A 60 24.94 -18.23 13.75
CA ALA A 60 23.53 -18.57 13.67
C ALA A 60 23.07 -18.51 12.20
N THR A 61 23.30 -19.59 11.45
CA THR A 61 23.05 -19.68 10.00
C THR A 61 21.79 -20.48 9.64
N ALA A 62 21.18 -21.24 10.57
CA ALA A 62 19.98 -22.02 10.28
C ALA A 62 18.78 -21.11 9.99
N GLY A 63 18.13 -21.33 8.84
CA GLY A 63 16.98 -20.55 8.37
C GLY A 63 17.33 -19.11 7.96
N LYS A 64 18.62 -18.74 7.95
CA LYS A 64 19.08 -17.43 7.49
C LYS A 64 19.32 -17.45 5.99
N ALA A 65 18.90 -16.38 5.33
CA ALA A 65 19.25 -16.13 3.95
C ALA A 65 20.71 -15.62 3.84
N VAL A 66 21.32 -15.76 2.67
CA VAL A 66 22.56 -15.08 2.28
C VAL A 66 22.37 -14.59 0.87
N LEU A 67 22.52 -13.28 0.66
CA LEU A 67 22.31 -12.63 -0.62
C LEU A 67 23.64 -12.31 -1.29
N ILE A 68 23.88 -12.93 -2.44
CA ILE A 68 24.99 -12.60 -3.32
C ILE A 68 24.42 -11.88 -4.53
N ALA A 69 24.83 -10.65 -4.82
CA ALA A 69 24.24 -9.88 -5.92
C ALA A 69 25.25 -8.96 -6.62
N THR A 70 24.89 -8.45 -7.80
CA THR A 70 25.73 -7.52 -8.56
C THR A 70 25.78 -6.13 -7.91
N GLN A 71 26.74 -5.29 -8.31
CA GLN A 71 26.74 -3.88 -7.88
C GLN A 71 25.48 -3.16 -8.38
N GLY A 72 25.03 -3.45 -9.62
CA GLY A 72 23.78 -2.88 -10.13
C GLY A 72 22.55 -3.25 -9.31
N PHE A 73 22.51 -4.43 -8.67
CA PHE A 73 21.48 -4.77 -7.70
C PHE A 73 21.61 -3.95 -6.41
N ALA A 74 22.82 -3.82 -5.87
CA ALA A 74 23.06 -3.04 -4.65
C ALA A 74 22.66 -1.56 -4.81
N ASP A 75 22.89 -1.01 -6.00
CA ASP A 75 22.56 0.38 -6.35
C ASP A 75 21.04 0.64 -6.43
N LEU A 76 20.21 -0.41 -6.53
CA LEU A 76 18.74 -0.28 -6.42
C LEU A 76 18.31 0.14 -5.01
N GLY A 77 19.15 -0.08 -3.99
CA GLY A 77 18.85 0.30 -2.60
C GLY A 77 17.72 -0.50 -1.94
N ILE A 78 17.20 -1.55 -2.60
CA ILE A 78 16.09 -2.37 -2.09
C ILE A 78 16.51 -3.26 -0.91
N VAL A 79 17.66 -3.95 -1.04
CA VAL A 79 18.27 -4.82 -0.03
C VAL A 79 19.78 -4.74 -0.22
N ALA A 80 20.54 -4.56 0.86
CA ALA A 80 22.00 -4.59 0.80
C ALA A 80 22.50 -6.04 0.66
N PRO A 81 23.27 -6.41 -0.39
CA PRO A 81 23.82 -7.75 -0.52
C PRO A 81 24.86 -8.07 0.55
N ASP A 82 24.96 -9.35 0.92
CA ASP A 82 26.02 -9.84 1.81
C ASP A 82 27.36 -9.93 1.07
N TYR A 83 27.33 -10.24 -0.23
CA TYR A 83 28.50 -10.26 -1.12
C TYR A 83 28.18 -9.65 -2.48
N ILE A 84 29.13 -8.89 -3.02
CA ILE A 84 29.03 -8.28 -4.35
C ILE A 84 29.79 -9.10 -5.38
N ILE A 85 29.10 -9.54 -6.43
CA ILE A 85 29.64 -10.22 -7.62
C ILE A 85 29.72 -9.26 -8.83
N PRO A 86 30.57 -9.52 -9.83
CA PRO A 86 30.60 -8.72 -11.06
C PRO A 86 29.32 -8.85 -11.88
N ASP A 87 28.99 -7.82 -12.67
CA ASP A 87 27.93 -7.88 -13.67
C ASP A 87 28.18 -9.01 -14.68
N GLY A 88 27.11 -9.66 -15.13
CA GLY A 88 27.17 -10.80 -16.05
C GLY A 88 27.78 -12.06 -15.44
N PHE A 89 27.88 -12.14 -14.10
CA PHE A 89 28.35 -13.34 -13.41
C PHE A 89 27.46 -14.54 -13.72
N LEU A 90 26.14 -14.39 -13.68
CA LEU A 90 25.19 -15.41 -14.08
C LEU A 90 24.97 -15.39 -15.58
N PHE A 91 25.05 -16.57 -16.21
CA PHE A 91 24.60 -16.73 -17.58
C PHE A 91 23.07 -16.76 -17.61
N THR A 92 22.47 -16.05 -18.56
CA THR A 92 21.01 -15.99 -18.72
C THR A 92 20.43 -17.20 -19.45
N THR A 93 21.26 -17.98 -20.17
CA THR A 93 20.87 -19.20 -20.88
C THR A 93 21.88 -20.31 -20.70
N ASN A 94 21.39 -21.56 -20.68
CA ASN A 94 22.15 -22.80 -20.47
C ASN A 94 23.16 -22.69 -19.33
N GLY A 95 22.75 -22.08 -18.22
CA GLY A 95 23.63 -21.77 -17.10
C GLY A 95 23.57 -22.83 -16.00
N ALA A 96 24.67 -22.94 -15.25
CA ALA A 96 24.74 -23.69 -14.02
C ALA A 96 25.55 -22.91 -12.97
N ILE A 97 25.03 -22.86 -11.75
CA ILE A 97 25.73 -22.33 -10.58
C ILE A 97 26.21 -23.51 -9.76
N ASN A 98 27.44 -23.44 -9.28
CA ASN A 98 28.04 -24.43 -8.41
C ASN A 98 28.87 -23.74 -7.33
N PHE A 99 28.54 -23.99 -6.07
CA PHE A 99 29.35 -23.69 -4.91
C PHE A 99 30.02 -24.99 -4.44
N PRO A 100 31.28 -25.26 -4.82
CA PRO A 100 31.93 -26.54 -4.56
C PRO A 100 32.00 -26.86 -3.06
N GLY A 101 31.58 -28.08 -2.71
CA GLY A 101 31.57 -28.56 -1.33
C GLY A 101 30.33 -28.17 -0.50
N MET A 102 29.39 -27.42 -1.08
CA MET A 102 28.13 -27.05 -0.44
C MET A 102 26.98 -27.96 -0.89
N ILE A 103 26.34 -28.64 0.06
CA ILE A 103 25.20 -29.54 -0.19
C ILE A 103 23.98 -28.68 -0.52
N GLY A 104 23.59 -28.65 -1.79
CA GLY A 104 22.49 -27.81 -2.27
C GLY A 104 22.95 -26.48 -2.88
N GLY A 105 24.26 -26.24 -2.96
CA GLY A 105 24.84 -25.09 -3.64
C GLY A 105 24.94 -25.24 -5.17
N THR A 106 24.09 -26.07 -5.78
CA THR A 106 24.09 -26.30 -7.23
C THR A 106 22.69 -26.18 -7.80
N ILE A 107 22.57 -25.46 -8.92
CA ILE A 107 21.36 -25.36 -9.74
C ILE A 107 21.78 -25.26 -11.22
N SER A 108 21.01 -25.87 -12.11
CA SER A 108 21.20 -25.78 -13.57
C SER A 108 19.88 -25.42 -14.22
N TYR A 109 19.95 -24.62 -15.29
CA TYR A 109 18.76 -24.06 -15.93
C TYR A 109 18.99 -23.83 -17.42
N VAL A 110 17.91 -23.98 -18.21
CA VAL A 110 17.93 -23.67 -19.65
C VAL A 110 17.92 -22.16 -19.87
N ALA A 111 17.20 -21.42 -19.05
CA ALA A 111 17.18 -19.97 -19.03
C ALA A 111 16.84 -19.45 -17.63
N LEU A 112 17.38 -18.29 -17.27
CA LEU A 112 16.85 -17.50 -16.16
C LEU A 112 15.70 -16.63 -16.68
N PRO A 113 14.68 -16.34 -15.85
CA PRO A 113 13.77 -15.26 -16.17
C PRO A 113 14.56 -13.95 -16.26
N VAL A 114 14.22 -13.14 -17.27
CA VAL A 114 14.87 -11.85 -17.57
C VAL A 114 13.86 -10.72 -17.73
N ASP A 115 12.64 -10.95 -17.26
CA ASP A 115 11.52 -10.00 -17.28
C ASP A 115 11.68 -8.85 -16.28
N GLY A 116 12.70 -8.92 -15.41
CA GLY A 116 12.96 -7.91 -14.40
C GLY A 116 12.18 -8.11 -13.10
N THR A 117 11.31 -9.12 -13.02
CA THR A 117 10.35 -9.29 -11.91
C THR A 117 10.30 -10.70 -11.34
N THR A 118 10.64 -11.74 -12.10
CA THR A 118 10.61 -13.12 -11.62
C THR A 118 11.99 -13.73 -11.46
N SER A 119 12.14 -14.60 -10.46
CA SER A 119 13.33 -15.41 -10.21
C SER A 119 13.04 -16.89 -10.45
N LEU A 120 14.10 -17.67 -10.63
CA LEU A 120 14.06 -19.12 -10.72
C LEU A 120 14.27 -19.72 -9.32
N ASN A 121 13.28 -20.47 -8.85
CA ASN A 121 13.37 -21.23 -7.60
C ASN A 121 14.18 -22.50 -7.79
N ARG A 122 14.70 -23.03 -6.68
CA ARG A 122 15.47 -24.29 -6.66
C ARG A 122 14.75 -25.49 -7.31
N ASP A 123 13.43 -25.54 -7.17
CA ASP A 123 12.60 -26.62 -7.73
C ASP A 123 12.36 -26.49 -9.25
N GLY A 124 12.88 -25.42 -9.86
CA GLY A 124 12.74 -25.11 -11.27
C GLY A 124 11.48 -24.31 -11.62
N SER A 125 10.63 -23.99 -10.64
CA SER A 125 9.51 -23.06 -10.82
C SER A 125 10.02 -21.62 -10.89
N THR A 126 9.21 -20.73 -11.47
CA THR A 126 9.45 -19.28 -11.43
C THR A 126 8.46 -18.62 -10.49
N GLY A 127 8.90 -17.60 -9.76
CA GLY A 127 8.07 -16.81 -8.86
C GLY A 127 8.51 -15.34 -8.83
N VAL A 128 7.75 -14.48 -8.16
CA VAL A 128 8.18 -13.09 -7.92
C VAL A 128 9.50 -13.12 -7.15
N ASN A 129 10.47 -12.33 -7.61
CA ASN A 129 11.77 -12.25 -6.95
C ASN A 129 11.63 -11.66 -5.53
N SER A 130 12.21 -12.30 -4.53
CA SER A 130 12.04 -11.93 -3.11
C SER A 130 13.34 -11.95 -2.29
N PRO A 131 14.44 -11.37 -2.80
CA PRO A 131 15.76 -11.52 -2.19
C PRO A 131 15.80 -11.02 -0.74
N THR A 132 16.38 -11.85 0.13
CA THR A 132 16.61 -11.60 1.56
C THR A 132 18.11 -11.70 1.90
N ASN A 133 18.65 -10.73 2.63
CA ASN A 133 20.04 -10.77 3.11
C ASN A 133 20.18 -11.44 4.49
N PHE A 134 21.42 -11.62 4.97
CA PHE A 134 21.70 -12.32 6.22
C PHE A 134 21.09 -11.69 7.47
N VAL A 135 20.99 -10.36 7.49
CA VAL A 135 20.35 -9.64 8.60
C VAL A 135 18.82 -9.77 8.57
N GLY A 136 18.23 -10.20 7.46
CA GLY A 136 16.80 -10.50 7.30
C GLY A 136 16.00 -9.39 6.63
N ASN A 137 16.65 -8.46 5.93
CA ASN A 137 15.94 -7.50 5.07
C ASN A 137 15.57 -8.18 3.76
N THR A 138 14.30 -8.04 3.37
CA THR A 138 13.72 -8.58 2.12
C THR A 138 13.26 -7.42 1.24
N GLY A 139 13.27 -7.62 -0.07
CA GLY A 139 12.73 -6.65 -1.04
C GLY A 139 12.40 -7.33 -2.36
N THR A 140 11.93 -6.53 -3.32
CA THR A 140 11.53 -6.98 -4.66
C THR A 140 12.15 -6.04 -5.69
N ILE A 141 12.74 -6.59 -6.75
CA ILE A 141 13.17 -5.83 -7.92
C ILE A 141 11.93 -5.49 -8.76
N PHE A 142 11.75 -4.20 -9.03
CA PHE A 142 10.73 -3.66 -9.93
C PHE A 142 11.34 -3.42 -11.31
N SER A 143 10.57 -3.63 -12.37
CA SER A 143 11.08 -3.49 -13.74
C SER A 143 11.09 -2.04 -14.22
N ASN A 144 10.19 -1.17 -13.73
CA ASN A 144 10.15 0.25 -14.11
C ASN A 144 9.88 1.18 -12.93
N VAL A 145 10.49 2.37 -13.00
CA VAL A 145 10.14 3.53 -12.16
C VAL A 145 9.50 4.56 -13.07
N ILE A 146 8.26 4.93 -12.77
CA ILE A 146 7.47 5.93 -13.48
C ILE A 146 7.33 7.12 -12.54
N SER A 147 7.69 8.31 -13.02
CA SER A 147 7.58 9.54 -12.24
C SER A 147 6.70 10.54 -12.95
N GLY A 148 5.74 11.10 -12.22
CA GLY A 148 4.92 12.23 -12.65
C GLY A 148 5.64 13.57 -12.45
N THR A 149 4.83 14.61 -12.30
CA THR A 149 5.24 16.00 -12.24
C THR A 149 4.69 16.66 -10.95
N ASN A 150 4.63 17.99 -10.92
CA ASN A 150 3.96 18.72 -9.83
C ASN A 150 2.53 19.17 -10.24
N GLY A 151 2.00 18.63 -11.33
CA GLY A 151 0.64 18.88 -11.79
C GLY A 151 -0.08 17.57 -12.02
N ALA A 152 -1.37 17.66 -12.31
CA ALA A 152 -2.22 16.48 -12.51
C ALA A 152 -1.73 15.58 -13.65
N ASP A 153 -1.41 14.33 -13.32
CA ASP A 153 -0.89 13.32 -14.21
C ASP A 153 -1.83 12.12 -14.36
N ASN A 154 -1.75 11.45 -15.52
CA ASN A 154 -2.34 10.13 -15.74
C ASN A 154 -1.20 9.14 -15.97
N LEU A 155 -0.88 8.36 -14.96
CA LEU A 155 0.24 7.43 -14.95
C LEU A 155 -0.28 6.00 -15.09
N THR A 156 0.32 5.24 -16.01
CA THR A 156 -0.02 3.85 -16.24
C THR A 156 1.26 3.02 -16.25
N GLY A 157 1.29 2.00 -15.40
CA GLY A 157 2.33 1.00 -15.33
C GLY A 157 2.29 0.02 -16.48
N THR A 158 2.88 -1.14 -16.24
CA THR A 158 3.09 -2.24 -17.15
C THR A 158 2.46 -3.51 -16.55
N PRO A 159 2.45 -4.64 -17.28
CA PRO A 159 1.99 -5.89 -16.70
C PRO A 159 2.92 -6.51 -15.63
N GLY A 160 4.02 -5.86 -15.27
CA GLY A 160 4.95 -6.31 -14.23
C GLY A 160 5.12 -5.26 -13.14
N ALA A 161 5.75 -5.65 -12.03
CA ALA A 161 5.95 -4.81 -10.86
C ALA A 161 6.64 -3.47 -11.19
N ASP A 162 5.98 -2.36 -10.84
CA ASP A 162 6.40 -1.00 -11.08
C ASP A 162 6.40 -0.15 -9.80
N ILE A 163 7.22 0.90 -9.80
CA ILE A 163 7.14 1.99 -8.83
C ILE A 163 6.60 3.21 -9.56
N ILE A 164 5.43 3.69 -9.17
CA ILE A 164 4.79 4.89 -9.73
C ILE A 164 4.77 5.98 -8.66
N ASN A 165 5.56 7.03 -8.86
CA ASN A 165 5.61 8.20 -7.98
C ASN A 165 4.96 9.38 -8.72
N ALA A 166 3.76 9.80 -8.32
CA ALA A 166 2.99 10.78 -9.08
C ALA A 166 3.43 12.22 -8.81
N GLY A 167 3.64 12.60 -7.55
CA GLY A 167 4.27 13.85 -7.17
C GLY A 167 3.29 14.80 -6.48
N ASP A 168 3.21 16.05 -6.92
CA ASP A 168 2.15 16.95 -6.48
C ASP A 168 1.08 16.97 -7.56
N GLY A 169 -0.20 17.05 -7.24
CA GLY A 169 -1.21 17.14 -8.28
C GLY A 169 -2.58 16.61 -7.90
N LEU A 170 -3.35 16.27 -8.92
CA LEU A 170 -4.56 15.46 -8.78
C LEU A 170 -4.35 14.29 -9.71
N ASP A 171 -3.71 13.25 -9.19
CA ASP A 171 -3.11 12.23 -10.04
C ASP A 171 -3.99 11.00 -10.16
N ARG A 172 -3.84 10.33 -11.30
CA ARG A 172 -4.55 9.10 -11.63
C ARG A 172 -3.53 8.02 -11.94
N LEU A 173 -3.41 7.06 -11.02
CA LEU A 173 -2.40 6.00 -11.08
C LEU A 173 -3.08 4.67 -11.39
N ASN A 174 -2.56 3.95 -12.39
CA ASN A 174 -2.99 2.60 -12.73
C ASN A 174 -1.74 1.70 -12.84
N GLY A 175 -1.53 0.82 -11.87
CA GLY A 175 -0.40 -0.13 -11.86
C GLY A 175 -0.50 -1.18 -12.99
N VAL A 176 -1.73 -1.52 -13.40
CA VAL A 176 -2.08 -2.56 -14.36
C VAL A 176 -1.89 -3.98 -13.81
N GLY A 177 -0.68 -4.53 -13.83
CA GLY A 177 -0.46 -5.92 -13.46
C GLY A 177 0.88 -6.10 -12.77
N GLY A 178 0.98 -7.04 -11.84
CA GLY A 178 2.18 -7.19 -11.02
C GLY A 178 1.98 -6.56 -9.65
N ASN A 179 3.02 -6.59 -8.82
CA ASN A 179 2.95 -6.07 -7.47
C ASN A 179 3.56 -4.67 -7.45
N ASP A 180 2.72 -3.64 -7.44
CA ASP A 180 3.16 -2.27 -7.66
C ASP A 180 3.33 -1.48 -6.37
N THR A 181 4.18 -0.45 -6.42
CA THR A 181 4.23 0.61 -5.40
C THR A 181 3.69 1.88 -6.01
N LEU A 182 2.55 2.36 -5.50
CA LEU A 182 1.88 3.57 -5.99
C LEU A 182 1.93 4.68 -4.93
N GLU A 183 2.69 5.73 -5.20
CA GLU A 183 2.79 6.92 -4.36
C GLU A 183 2.08 8.09 -5.07
N GLY A 184 0.93 8.52 -4.54
CA GLY A 184 0.19 9.67 -5.09
C GLY A 184 0.92 10.98 -4.77
N GLY A 185 1.27 11.18 -3.51
CA GLY A 185 2.04 12.33 -3.05
C GLY A 185 1.15 13.41 -2.46
N LEU A 186 1.30 14.67 -2.88
CA LEU A 186 0.47 15.77 -2.40
C LEU A 186 -0.70 16.00 -3.35
N GLY A 187 -1.93 15.88 -2.83
CA GLY A 187 -3.09 16.04 -3.69
C GLY A 187 -4.28 15.26 -3.21
N ILE A 188 -5.23 15.07 -4.13
CA ILE A 188 -6.30 14.09 -4.00
C ILE A 188 -6.09 13.11 -5.15
N ASP A 189 -5.42 12.02 -4.83
CA ASP A 189 -4.92 11.08 -5.83
C ASP A 189 -5.82 9.85 -5.91
N THR A 190 -5.93 9.31 -7.12
CA THR A 190 -6.82 8.18 -7.43
C THR A 190 -6.01 7.00 -7.94
N ALA A 191 -6.01 5.89 -7.19
CA ALA A 191 -5.57 4.60 -7.71
C ALA A 191 -6.72 3.89 -8.44
N ILE A 192 -6.44 3.34 -9.61
CA ILE A 192 -7.42 2.78 -10.54
C ILE A 192 -7.17 1.28 -10.72
N TYR A 193 -8.25 0.51 -10.57
CA TYR A 193 -8.29 -0.93 -10.72
C TYR A 193 -9.33 -1.31 -11.78
N SER A 194 -8.98 -2.20 -12.72
CA SER A 194 -9.88 -2.51 -13.84
C SER A 194 -10.98 -3.52 -13.49
N GLY A 195 -10.86 -4.23 -12.36
CA GLY A 195 -11.86 -5.16 -11.85
C GLY A 195 -12.91 -4.53 -10.94
N ASN A 196 -13.94 -5.31 -10.62
CA ASN A 196 -14.98 -4.92 -9.65
C ASN A 196 -14.42 -4.96 -8.22
N ARG A 197 -14.88 -4.07 -7.33
CA ARG A 197 -14.43 -3.94 -5.94
C ARG A 197 -14.42 -5.27 -5.18
N VAL A 198 -15.42 -6.13 -5.40
CA VAL A 198 -15.51 -7.44 -4.71
C VAL A 198 -14.35 -8.39 -5.02
N GLY A 199 -13.62 -8.16 -6.12
CA GLY A 199 -12.44 -8.93 -6.51
C GLY A 199 -11.15 -8.54 -5.77
N TYR A 200 -11.19 -7.50 -4.93
CA TYR A 200 -10.02 -6.96 -4.25
C TYR A 200 -10.16 -6.98 -2.73
N THR A 201 -9.05 -7.21 -2.06
CA THR A 201 -8.90 -7.03 -0.61
C THR A 201 -8.15 -5.75 -0.35
N ILE A 202 -8.64 -4.93 0.58
CA ILE A 202 -7.98 -3.70 1.01
C ILE A 202 -7.53 -3.91 2.46
N ALA A 203 -6.26 -3.70 2.74
CA ALA A 203 -5.69 -3.75 4.09
C ALA A 203 -5.06 -2.39 4.42
N THR A 204 -5.48 -1.76 5.51
CA THR A 204 -4.90 -0.48 5.95
C THR A 204 -3.50 -0.68 6.53
N THR A 205 -2.60 0.27 6.26
CA THR A 205 -1.25 0.32 6.82
C THR A 205 -1.04 1.64 7.56
N SER A 206 0.12 1.84 8.18
CA SER A 206 0.44 3.11 8.85
C SER A 206 0.60 4.30 7.90
N SER A 207 0.83 4.05 6.61
CA SER A 207 1.17 5.06 5.60
C SER A 207 0.26 5.03 4.35
N GLY A 208 -0.75 4.16 4.34
CA GLY A 208 -1.67 4.01 3.22
C GLY A 208 -2.38 2.66 3.25
N PHE A 209 -2.32 1.91 2.14
CA PHE A 209 -3.11 0.68 1.96
C PHE A 209 -2.33 -0.36 1.17
N ASN A 210 -2.59 -1.63 1.43
CA ASN A 210 -2.24 -2.70 0.51
C ASN A 210 -3.52 -3.18 -0.20
N ILE A 211 -3.44 -3.38 -1.51
CA ILE A 211 -4.55 -3.87 -2.32
C ILE A 211 -4.12 -5.16 -3.01
N SER A 212 -4.84 -6.24 -2.73
CA SER A 212 -4.59 -7.55 -3.33
C SER A 212 -5.77 -7.96 -4.21
N GLY A 213 -5.51 -8.38 -5.46
CA GLY A 213 -6.57 -8.81 -6.38
C GLY A 213 -6.06 -9.49 -7.64
N SER A 214 -6.83 -9.44 -8.72
CA SER A 214 -6.48 -10.05 -10.01
C SER A 214 -5.32 -9.36 -10.73
N GLU A 215 -4.99 -8.13 -10.31
CA GLU A 215 -3.94 -7.31 -10.90
C GLU A 215 -2.61 -7.46 -10.13
N GLY A 216 -2.61 -8.08 -8.94
CA GLY A 216 -1.43 -8.31 -8.11
C GLY A 216 -1.62 -7.81 -6.68
N ASP A 217 -0.52 -7.74 -5.94
CA ASP A 217 -0.45 -7.22 -4.57
C ASP A 217 0.27 -5.85 -4.56
N ASP A 218 -0.50 -4.77 -4.48
CA ASP A 218 0.00 -3.40 -4.53
C ASP A 218 0.16 -2.79 -3.14
N THR A 219 1.14 -1.90 -3.02
CA THR A 219 1.37 -1.04 -1.85
C THR A 219 1.14 0.42 -2.24
N LEU A 220 0.18 1.07 -1.58
CA LEU A 220 -0.26 2.42 -1.87
C LEU A 220 0.07 3.36 -0.71
N SER A 221 0.53 4.57 -1.02
CA SER A 221 0.70 5.67 -0.07
C SER A 221 0.30 7.01 -0.68
N GLY A 222 -0.27 7.91 0.13
CA GLY A 222 -0.77 9.20 -0.35
C GLY A 222 -1.84 9.04 -1.43
N ILE A 223 -2.79 8.12 -1.22
CA ILE A 223 -3.93 7.88 -2.11
C ILE A 223 -5.22 8.09 -1.33
N GLU A 224 -6.06 9.03 -1.78
CA GLU A 224 -7.31 9.41 -1.12
C GLU A 224 -8.53 8.73 -1.75
N ARG A 225 -8.41 8.27 -3.00
CA ARG A 225 -9.51 7.69 -3.77
C ARG A 225 -9.09 6.37 -4.42
N LEU A 226 -9.98 5.39 -4.35
CA LEU A 226 -9.88 4.14 -5.11
C LEU A 226 -11.00 4.09 -6.13
N GLN A 227 -10.67 3.81 -7.37
CA GLN A 227 -11.62 3.63 -8.46
C GLN A 227 -11.57 2.18 -8.95
N PHE A 228 -12.67 1.46 -8.77
CA PHE A 228 -12.91 0.14 -9.37
C PHE A 228 -13.85 0.27 -10.57
N ALA A 229 -14.06 -0.83 -11.29
CA ALA A 229 -14.95 -0.83 -12.45
C ALA A 229 -16.43 -0.54 -12.11
N ASP A 230 -16.88 -0.92 -10.91
CA ASP A 230 -18.26 -0.83 -10.46
C ASP A 230 -18.53 0.25 -9.41
N THR A 231 -17.49 0.74 -8.72
CA THR A 231 -17.64 1.71 -7.62
C THR A 231 -16.38 2.52 -7.39
N LYS A 232 -16.51 3.62 -6.65
CA LYS A 232 -15.38 4.35 -6.08
C LYS A 232 -15.46 4.37 -4.56
N LEU A 233 -14.31 4.47 -3.91
CA LEU A 233 -14.17 4.58 -2.46
C LEU A 233 -13.30 5.78 -2.11
N ALA A 234 -13.74 6.60 -1.16
CA ALA A 234 -12.92 7.62 -0.53
C ALA A 234 -12.32 7.05 0.75
N MET A 235 -11.00 7.20 0.91
CA MET A 235 -10.20 6.52 1.93
C MET A 235 -9.58 7.50 2.95
N ASP A 236 -9.69 8.81 2.72
CA ASP A 236 -9.16 9.87 3.57
C ASP A 236 -10.08 10.11 4.78
N LEU A 237 -10.08 9.13 5.69
CA LEU A 237 -10.94 9.07 6.87
C LEU A 237 -10.22 9.46 8.17
N ASN A 238 -9.02 10.04 8.11
CA ASN A 238 -8.41 10.64 9.29
C ASN A 238 -9.12 11.94 9.67
N ASN A 239 -8.94 12.36 10.93
CA ASN A 239 -9.60 13.54 11.45
C ASN A 239 -9.31 14.79 10.60
N GLY A 240 -10.36 15.46 10.13
CA GLY A 240 -10.29 16.67 9.31
C GLY A 240 -10.17 16.43 7.80
N GLN A 241 -10.00 15.18 7.33
CA GLN A 241 -9.98 14.85 5.92
C GLN A 241 -11.40 14.82 5.31
N ALA A 242 -11.51 14.88 3.98
CA ALA A 242 -12.77 15.14 3.30
C ALA A 242 -13.79 14.03 3.51
N ALA A 243 -13.41 12.75 3.36
CA ALA A 243 -14.33 11.65 3.60
C ALA A 243 -14.76 11.54 5.06
N ASN A 244 -13.86 11.81 6.02
CA ASN A 244 -14.18 11.87 7.44
C ASN A 244 -15.27 12.91 7.72
N ASN A 245 -15.05 14.16 7.30
CA ASN A 245 -15.98 15.26 7.54
C ASN A 245 -17.31 15.01 6.80
N THR A 246 -17.24 14.48 5.58
CA THR A 246 -18.43 14.12 4.78
C THR A 246 -19.31 13.10 5.50
N ALA A 247 -18.74 11.96 5.91
CA ALA A 247 -19.50 10.92 6.60
C ALA A 247 -20.10 11.42 7.93
N ARG A 248 -19.35 12.26 8.66
CA ARG A 248 -19.83 12.86 9.92
C ARG A 248 -21.03 13.78 9.73
N ILE A 249 -20.96 14.69 8.75
CA ILE A 249 -22.08 15.62 8.48
C ILE A 249 -23.28 14.86 7.95
N ILE A 250 -23.10 13.93 6.99
CA ILE A 250 -24.21 13.13 6.46
C ILE A 250 -24.86 12.32 7.58
N GLY A 251 -24.04 11.65 8.41
CA GLY A 251 -24.53 10.89 9.55
C GLY A 251 -25.32 11.73 10.54
N ALA A 252 -24.85 12.94 10.88
CA ALA A 252 -25.54 13.83 11.81
C ALA A 252 -26.81 14.46 11.21
N ALA A 253 -26.77 14.88 9.95
CA ALA A 253 -27.88 15.59 9.31
C ALA A 253 -28.98 14.63 8.81
N PHE A 254 -28.60 13.53 8.18
CA PHE A 254 -29.50 12.66 7.43
C PHE A 254 -29.56 11.22 7.97
N GLY A 255 -28.76 10.90 8.99
CA GLY A 255 -28.69 9.59 9.61
C GLY A 255 -27.72 8.63 8.92
N VAL A 256 -27.35 7.57 9.62
CA VAL A 256 -26.39 6.54 9.16
C VAL A 256 -26.74 5.94 7.79
N PRO A 257 -28.00 5.58 7.47
CA PRO A 257 -28.34 4.98 6.17
C PRO A 257 -27.98 5.87 4.98
N ALA A 258 -28.02 7.20 5.14
CA ALA A 258 -27.72 8.13 4.05
C ALA A 258 -26.26 8.05 3.57
N ILE A 259 -25.33 7.60 4.41
CA ILE A 259 -23.92 7.42 4.02
C ILE A 259 -23.80 6.33 2.94
N THR A 260 -24.64 5.29 3.00
CA THR A 260 -24.58 4.16 2.06
C THR A 260 -25.65 4.20 0.97
N GLU A 261 -26.83 4.73 1.27
CA GLU A 261 -27.97 4.77 0.35
C GLU A 261 -27.91 5.98 -0.61
N HIS A 262 -27.15 7.02 -0.24
CA HIS A 262 -26.99 8.25 -1.03
C HIS A 262 -25.51 8.56 -1.33
N PRO A 263 -24.85 7.76 -2.19
CA PRO A 263 -23.47 8.03 -2.61
C PRO A 263 -23.32 9.37 -3.35
N ASP A 264 -24.41 9.93 -3.88
CA ASP A 264 -24.47 11.29 -4.43
C ASP A 264 -24.25 12.36 -3.36
N TYR A 265 -24.75 12.15 -2.13
CA TYR A 265 -24.50 13.08 -1.01
C TYR A 265 -23.04 13.01 -0.59
N VAL A 266 -22.46 11.81 -0.59
CA VAL A 266 -21.02 11.61 -0.36
C VAL A 266 -20.21 12.36 -1.43
N THR A 267 -20.53 12.18 -2.71
CA THR A 267 -19.87 12.92 -3.81
C THR A 267 -19.94 14.44 -3.62
N ILE A 268 -21.10 14.98 -3.21
CA ILE A 268 -21.24 16.41 -2.93
C ILE A 268 -20.33 16.83 -1.76
N GLY A 269 -20.38 16.11 -0.64
CA GLY A 269 -19.56 16.42 0.53
C GLY A 269 -18.06 16.39 0.21
N LEU A 270 -17.59 15.34 -0.46
CA LEU A 270 -16.20 15.22 -0.90
C LEU A 270 -15.80 16.43 -1.75
N ASN A 271 -16.57 16.77 -2.78
CA ASN A 271 -16.27 17.91 -3.65
C ASN A 271 -16.18 19.25 -2.89
N LEU A 272 -17.05 19.46 -1.89
CA LEU A 272 -17.03 20.69 -1.09
C LEU A 272 -15.76 20.78 -0.22
N PHE A 273 -15.41 19.70 0.48
CA PHE A 273 -14.22 19.65 1.32
C PHE A 273 -12.92 19.66 0.50
N ASP A 274 -12.89 18.95 -0.61
CA ASP A 274 -11.78 18.94 -1.57
C ASP A 274 -11.55 20.33 -2.18
N SER A 275 -12.61 21.16 -2.28
CA SER A 275 -12.54 22.56 -2.69
C SER A 275 -12.17 23.52 -1.54
N GLY A 276 -11.91 23.01 -0.33
CA GLY A 276 -11.47 23.78 0.82
C GLY A 276 -12.58 24.38 1.68
N GLN A 277 -13.83 23.94 1.54
CA GLN A 277 -14.90 24.38 2.45
C GLN A 277 -14.68 23.88 3.88
N THR A 278 -15.08 24.70 4.84
CA THR A 278 -15.02 24.37 6.27
C THR A 278 -16.20 23.47 6.69
N VAL A 279 -16.03 22.75 7.80
CA VAL A 279 -17.11 21.92 8.37
C VAL A 279 -18.34 22.77 8.70
N LEU A 280 -18.15 24.01 9.16
CA LEU A 280 -19.24 24.94 9.44
C LEU A 280 -20.02 25.34 8.18
N GLU A 281 -19.33 25.66 7.08
CA GLU A 281 -19.99 26.03 5.80
C GLU A 281 -20.79 24.86 5.22
N VAL A 282 -20.23 23.65 5.27
CA VAL A 282 -20.96 22.45 4.81
C VAL A 282 -22.10 22.09 5.77
N SER A 283 -21.94 22.34 7.08
CA SER A 283 -23.02 22.19 8.06
C SER A 283 -24.16 23.18 7.81
N GLU A 284 -23.85 24.41 7.43
CA GLU A 284 -24.85 25.42 7.05
C GLU A 284 -25.62 24.98 5.80
N LEU A 285 -24.95 24.41 4.80
CA LEU A 285 -25.62 23.83 3.64
C LEU A 285 -26.57 22.69 4.04
N ALA A 286 -26.11 21.74 4.88
CA ALA A 286 -26.94 20.63 5.33
C ALA A 286 -28.16 21.11 6.12
N VAL A 287 -27.99 22.08 7.02
CA VAL A 287 -29.08 22.71 7.77
C VAL A 287 -30.11 23.37 6.85
N ASN A 288 -29.65 24.12 5.84
CA ASN A 288 -30.55 24.77 4.89
C ASN A 288 -31.34 23.76 4.04
N VAL A 289 -30.80 22.57 3.81
CA VAL A 289 -31.51 21.46 3.15
C VAL A 289 -32.55 20.83 4.08
N LEU A 290 -32.24 20.70 5.37
CA LEU A 290 -33.17 20.17 6.37
C LEU A 290 -34.38 21.09 6.58
N ASP A 291 -34.16 22.41 6.62
CA ASP A 291 -35.19 23.44 6.79
C ASP A 291 -36.12 23.17 7.99
N LEU A 292 -35.53 22.80 9.13
CA LEU A 292 -36.25 22.42 10.35
C LEU A 292 -36.34 23.57 11.35
N SER A 293 -37.42 23.61 12.13
CA SER A 293 -37.48 24.47 13.33
C SER A 293 -36.43 24.04 14.36
N ASN A 294 -36.14 24.88 15.36
CA ASN A 294 -35.14 24.55 16.38
C ASN A 294 -35.45 23.26 17.15
N ASP A 295 -36.71 23.05 17.54
CA ASP A 295 -37.15 21.83 18.22
C ASP A 295 -36.96 20.60 17.32
N GLU A 296 -37.48 20.65 16.08
CA GLU A 296 -37.34 19.54 15.11
C GLU A 296 -35.88 19.25 14.77
N PHE A 297 -35.06 20.28 14.65
CA PHE A 297 -33.63 20.19 14.39
C PHE A 297 -32.90 19.46 15.52
N VAL A 298 -33.14 19.86 16.78
CA VAL A 298 -32.50 19.24 17.94
C VAL A 298 -32.89 17.77 18.04
N ASP A 299 -34.17 17.44 17.89
CA ASP A 299 -34.63 16.06 17.91
C ASP A 299 -34.00 15.21 16.80
N ALA A 300 -34.00 15.71 15.56
CA ALA A 300 -33.47 14.99 14.41
C ALA A 300 -31.96 14.76 14.51
N VAL A 301 -31.19 15.82 14.77
CA VAL A 301 -29.72 15.72 14.84
C VAL A 301 -29.29 14.91 16.05
N TYR A 302 -29.94 15.06 17.21
CA TYR A 302 -29.61 14.27 18.39
C TYR A 302 -29.90 12.78 18.17
N GLN A 303 -31.06 12.44 17.58
CA GLN A 303 -31.38 11.06 17.22
C GLN A 303 -30.36 10.47 16.23
N ASN A 304 -29.90 11.26 15.27
CA ASN A 304 -28.92 10.83 14.27
C ASN A 304 -27.50 10.70 14.83
N VAL A 305 -27.10 11.57 15.76
CA VAL A 305 -25.77 11.56 16.39
C VAL A 305 -25.67 10.49 17.48
N VAL A 306 -26.70 10.35 18.31
CA VAL A 306 -26.69 9.51 19.52
C VAL A 306 -27.38 8.16 19.30
N GLY A 307 -28.24 8.05 18.28
CA GLY A 307 -29.02 6.84 18.01
C GLY A 307 -30.30 6.71 18.86
N ALA A 308 -30.66 7.73 19.65
CA ALA A 308 -31.86 7.73 20.48
C ALA A 308 -32.44 9.15 20.63
N VAL A 309 -33.75 9.23 20.87
CA VAL A 309 -34.47 10.49 21.09
C VAL A 309 -33.96 11.13 22.38
N PRO A 310 -33.70 12.46 22.40
CA PRO A 310 -33.24 13.14 23.60
C PRO A 310 -34.28 13.05 24.73
N ALA A 311 -33.81 12.94 25.98
CA ALA A 311 -34.69 13.15 27.12
C ALA A 311 -35.18 14.61 27.14
N PRO A 312 -36.38 14.92 27.68
CA PRO A 312 -36.95 16.28 27.61
C PRO A 312 -36.02 17.39 28.11
N ALA A 313 -35.32 17.16 29.24
CA ALA A 313 -34.37 18.15 29.77
C ALA A 313 -33.14 18.36 28.86
N VAL A 314 -32.73 17.34 28.11
CA VAL A 314 -31.61 17.42 27.15
C VAL A 314 -32.06 18.17 25.89
N HIS A 315 -33.25 17.84 25.38
CA HIS A 315 -33.89 18.59 24.29
C HIS A 315 -33.96 20.09 24.64
N ASP A 316 -34.60 20.43 25.77
CA ASP A 316 -34.80 21.81 26.19
C ASP A 316 -33.48 22.56 26.36
N PHE A 317 -32.44 21.88 26.86
CA PHE A 317 -31.10 22.43 26.96
C PHE A 317 -30.56 22.83 25.60
N TYR A 318 -30.53 21.91 24.61
CA TYR A 318 -29.99 22.21 23.28
C TYR A 318 -30.82 23.24 22.52
N VAL A 319 -32.16 23.19 22.62
CA VAL A 319 -33.03 24.22 22.01
C VAL A 319 -32.73 25.59 22.60
N SER A 320 -32.48 25.70 23.91
CA SER A 320 -32.17 26.99 24.55
C SER A 320 -30.85 27.62 24.08
N LEU A 321 -29.94 26.84 23.48
CA LEU A 321 -28.68 27.36 22.92
C LEU A 321 -28.88 28.04 21.57
N LEU A 322 -29.96 27.72 20.85
CA LEU A 322 -30.18 28.16 19.48
C LEU A 322 -30.74 29.59 19.40
N GLN A 323 -30.33 30.31 18.35
CA GLN A 323 -30.90 31.59 17.96
C GLN A 323 -32.41 31.44 17.72
N GLY A 324 -33.19 32.44 18.11
CA GLY A 324 -34.66 32.38 18.09
C GLY A 324 -35.29 31.72 19.33
N SER A 325 -34.51 30.97 20.11
CA SER A 325 -34.95 30.32 21.38
C SER A 325 -34.34 30.96 22.64
N GLY A 326 -33.67 32.10 22.49
CA GLY A 326 -33.00 32.83 23.59
C GLY A 326 -31.48 32.63 23.67
N GLY A 327 -30.93 31.73 22.85
CA GLY A 327 -29.49 31.49 22.73
C GLY A 327 -28.84 32.25 21.58
N SER A 328 -27.54 32.00 21.37
CA SER A 328 -26.71 32.68 20.36
C SER A 328 -26.15 31.74 19.28
N SER A 329 -26.25 30.43 19.44
CA SER A 329 -25.71 29.46 18.50
C SER A 329 -26.61 29.31 17.27
N THR A 330 -26.02 29.20 16.09
CA THR A 330 -26.78 28.79 14.90
C THR A 330 -27.01 27.28 14.92
N GLN A 331 -27.99 26.80 14.17
CA GLN A 331 -28.16 25.36 13.93
C GLN A 331 -26.90 24.75 13.30
N ALA A 332 -26.24 25.47 12.37
CA ALA A 332 -24.99 25.01 11.73
C ALA A 332 -23.85 24.79 12.74
N GLN A 333 -23.68 25.69 13.72
CA GLN A 333 -22.70 25.52 14.79
C GLN A 333 -23.01 24.30 15.66
N LEU A 334 -24.30 24.06 15.95
CA LEU A 334 -24.68 22.90 16.75
C LEU A 334 -24.56 21.58 15.95
N MET A 335 -24.85 21.61 14.65
CA MET A 335 -24.60 20.50 13.70
C MET A 335 -23.12 20.14 13.66
N GLU A 336 -22.23 21.12 13.50
CA GLU A 336 -20.78 20.90 13.49
C GLU A 336 -20.30 20.24 14.80
N ILE A 337 -20.80 20.70 15.95
CA ILE A 337 -20.50 20.10 17.25
C ILE A 337 -20.99 18.64 17.31
N GLY A 338 -22.23 18.39 16.90
CA GLY A 338 -22.81 17.05 16.87
C GLY A 338 -22.06 16.10 15.93
N ALA A 339 -21.75 16.55 14.72
CA ALA A 339 -21.04 15.78 13.70
C ALA A 339 -19.63 15.37 14.16
N ASN A 340 -18.92 16.25 14.87
CA ASN A 340 -17.57 16.00 15.39
C ASN A 340 -17.53 15.27 16.75
N SER A 341 -18.68 14.92 17.31
CA SER A 341 -18.75 14.20 18.59
C SER A 341 -18.22 12.76 18.50
N VAL A 342 -17.90 12.18 19.66
CA VAL A 342 -17.50 10.78 19.78
C VAL A 342 -18.71 9.88 19.57
N GLU A 343 -19.88 10.31 20.04
CA GLU A 343 -21.17 9.65 19.86
C GLU A 343 -21.48 9.44 18.38
N ASN A 344 -21.35 10.50 17.56
CA ASN A 344 -21.55 10.38 16.11
C ASN A 344 -20.53 9.44 15.47
N ALA A 345 -19.25 9.55 15.85
CA ALA A 345 -18.20 8.69 15.30
C ALA A 345 -18.46 7.20 15.58
N LEU A 346 -19.00 6.87 16.76
CA LEU A 346 -19.43 5.52 17.10
C LEU A 346 -20.69 5.13 16.33
N ASN A 347 -21.67 6.02 16.23
CA ASN A 347 -22.96 5.73 15.61
C ASN A 347 -22.84 5.46 14.10
N ILE A 348 -21.99 6.22 13.39
CA ILE A 348 -21.73 6.01 11.95
C ILE A 348 -20.73 4.89 11.68
N ASP A 349 -20.24 4.19 12.72
CA ASP A 349 -19.13 3.24 12.63
C ASP A 349 -17.94 3.78 11.84
N LEU A 350 -17.45 4.96 12.23
CA LEU A 350 -16.36 5.63 11.52
C LEU A 350 -15.09 4.77 11.45
N ALA A 351 -14.88 3.91 12.45
CA ALA A 351 -13.78 2.94 12.45
C ALA A 351 -13.96 1.87 11.36
N GLY A 352 -15.18 1.37 11.16
CA GLY A 352 -15.53 0.48 10.06
C GLY A 352 -15.39 1.18 8.69
N LEU A 353 -15.84 2.44 8.58
CA LEU A 353 -15.64 3.23 7.37
C LEU A 353 -14.15 3.44 7.07
N ALA A 354 -13.32 3.77 8.06
CA ALA A 354 -11.88 3.93 7.89
C ALA A 354 -11.17 2.67 7.36
N GLN A 355 -11.73 1.48 7.56
CA GLN A 355 -11.21 0.22 7.04
C GLN A 355 -11.72 -0.09 5.62
N ASN A 356 -12.94 0.33 5.29
CA ASN A 356 -13.64 -0.10 4.07
C ASN A 356 -13.78 0.99 3.01
N GLY A 357 -13.54 2.25 3.37
CA GLY A 357 -13.82 3.43 2.57
C GLY A 357 -15.30 3.84 2.58
N VAL A 358 -15.58 5.05 2.10
CA VAL A 358 -16.95 5.54 1.87
C VAL A 358 -17.24 5.54 0.37
N VAL A 359 -18.36 4.95 -0.03
CA VAL A 359 -18.76 4.86 -1.44
C VAL A 359 -19.22 6.22 -1.97
N PHE A 360 -18.77 6.58 -3.17
CA PHE A 360 -19.20 7.77 -3.89
C PHE A 360 -19.29 7.49 -5.40
N ILE A 361 -19.94 8.39 -6.15
CA ILE A 361 -20.18 8.27 -7.61
C ILE A 361 -19.40 9.31 -8.43
#